data_AF-A0A0G0SES1-F1
#
_entry.id   AF-A0A0G0SES1-F1
#
_cell.length_a   1.000
_cell.length_b   1.000
_cell.length_c   1.000
_cell.angle_alpha   90.00
_cell.angle_beta   90.00
_cell.angle_gamma   90.00
#
_symmetry.space_group_name_H-M   'P 1'
#
loop_
_entity.id
_entity.type
_entity.pdbx_description
1 polymer ?
#
loop_
_entity_poly.entity_id
_entity_poly.type
_entity_poly.pdbx_seq_one_letter_code
_entity_poly.pdbx_strand_id
1 'polypeptide(L)'
;DTTNDLDDSSKPKIDRNQFVELLNAKRKENGAGKIEYDTKLEKSAELRGKAILKFDDYTYEATISGYPMEKSMADAGYWNSYWWEVIIPGYYDADGLIEDYLDRDTSDAKKNWFDKKFQDIGIAEVEGTVNGCPTQVIIVQVAGYIPATYDPDVVQSWRDSLNNLNDIIPSWEKAKGWDYINQQDLARLLDLLYRERTIASNILSKEEARQWLSKADNDSIDEYEKLAKESFSLANKLNGK
;
A
#
# COMPACT_ATOMS: atom_id res chain seq x y z
N ASP A 1 -9.82 -30.87 -38.95
CA ASP A 1 -10.02 -29.50 -39.44
C ASP A 1 -10.36 -28.65 -38.22
N THR A 2 -9.34 -28.09 -37.58
CA THR A 2 -9.41 -27.35 -36.30
C THR A 2 -9.42 -25.83 -36.54
N THR A 3 -9.65 -25.42 -37.78
CA THR A 3 -9.46 -24.05 -38.26
C THR A 3 -10.51 -23.09 -37.68
N ASN A 4 -11.56 -23.62 -37.04
CA ASN A 4 -12.61 -22.87 -36.34
C ASN A 4 -12.45 -22.86 -34.81
N ASP A 5 -11.49 -23.59 -34.22
CA ASP A 5 -11.28 -23.62 -32.76
C ASP A 5 -10.56 -22.35 -32.24
N LEU A 6 -10.20 -21.44 -33.15
CA LEU A 6 -9.52 -20.17 -32.89
C LEU A 6 -10.41 -18.94 -33.13
N ASP A 7 -11.71 -19.12 -33.39
CA ASP A 7 -12.61 -17.98 -33.53
C ASP A 7 -12.76 -17.25 -32.19
N ASP A 8 -12.49 -15.94 -32.16
CA ASP A 8 -12.52 -15.10 -30.94
C ASP A 8 -13.90 -15.14 -30.23
N SER A 9 -14.93 -15.62 -30.91
CA SER A 9 -16.30 -15.75 -30.42
C SER A 9 -16.54 -16.94 -29.46
N SER A 10 -15.60 -17.89 -29.36
CA SER A 10 -15.76 -19.13 -28.57
C SER A 10 -14.89 -19.20 -27.30
N LYS A 11 -13.98 -18.25 -27.09
CA LYS A 11 -13.11 -18.22 -25.91
C LYS A 11 -13.94 -17.87 -24.66
N PRO A 12 -13.86 -18.67 -23.58
CA PRO A 12 -14.50 -18.31 -22.32
C PRO A 12 -13.88 -17.02 -21.77
N LYS A 13 -14.72 -16.16 -21.22
CA LYS A 13 -14.34 -14.92 -20.56
C LYS A 13 -14.78 -14.96 -19.11
N ILE A 14 -13.97 -14.40 -18.23
CA ILE A 14 -14.28 -14.32 -16.81
C ILE A 14 -15.36 -13.26 -16.57
N ASP A 15 -16.52 -13.70 -16.09
CA ASP A 15 -17.41 -12.83 -15.33
C ASP A 15 -16.79 -12.60 -13.94
N ARG A 16 -16.22 -11.40 -13.76
CA ARG A 16 -15.49 -11.03 -12.55
C ARG A 16 -16.40 -10.99 -11.33
N ASN A 17 -17.65 -10.55 -11.50
CA ASN A 17 -18.59 -10.47 -10.38
C ASN A 17 -18.99 -11.89 -9.95
N GLN A 18 -19.29 -12.76 -10.93
CA GLN A 18 -19.57 -14.17 -10.65
C GLN A 18 -18.39 -14.84 -9.95
N PHE A 19 -17.16 -14.64 -10.43
CA PHE A 19 -15.97 -15.20 -9.78
C PHE A 19 -15.85 -14.75 -8.32
N VAL A 20 -16.01 -13.44 -8.05
CA VAL A 20 -15.92 -12.89 -6.69
C VAL A 20 -17.06 -13.41 -5.80
N GLU A 21 -18.26 -13.63 -6.34
CA GLU A 21 -19.37 -14.24 -5.62
C GLU A 21 -19.08 -15.70 -5.26
N LEU A 22 -18.63 -16.51 -6.23
CA LEU A 22 -18.24 -17.91 -6.02
C LEU A 22 -17.14 -18.04 -4.97
N LEU A 23 -16.11 -17.20 -5.08
CA LEU A 23 -15.00 -17.18 -4.13
C LEU A 23 -15.48 -16.80 -2.73
N ASN A 24 -16.35 -15.79 -2.60
CA ASN A 24 -16.88 -15.38 -1.31
C ASN A 24 -17.76 -16.45 -0.66
N ALA A 25 -18.51 -17.23 -1.44
CA ALA A 25 -19.24 -18.39 -0.93
C ALA A 25 -18.27 -19.41 -0.31
N LYS A 26 -17.16 -19.72 -1.00
CA LYS A 26 -16.11 -20.62 -0.50
C LYS A 26 -15.36 -20.06 0.70
N ARG A 27 -15.06 -18.76 0.72
CA ARG A 27 -14.45 -18.08 1.88
C ARG A 27 -15.35 -18.18 3.11
N LYS A 28 -16.66 -17.98 2.94
CA LYS A 28 -17.64 -18.14 4.02
C LYS A 28 -17.70 -19.57 4.55
N GLU A 29 -17.72 -20.58 3.68
CA GLU A 29 -17.66 -22.01 4.07
C GLU A 29 -16.42 -22.32 4.94
N ASN A 30 -15.31 -21.62 4.69
CA ASN A 30 -14.04 -21.80 5.40
C ASN A 30 -13.81 -20.79 6.55
N GLY A 31 -14.84 -20.02 6.94
CA GLY A 31 -14.77 -19.09 8.07
C GLY A 31 -13.91 -17.84 7.83
N ALA A 32 -13.62 -17.52 6.57
CA ALA A 32 -12.95 -16.29 6.16
C ALA A 32 -13.98 -15.17 5.87
N GLY A 33 -13.55 -13.92 6.02
CA GLY A 33 -14.37 -12.75 5.70
C GLY A 33 -14.59 -12.58 4.20
N LYS A 34 -15.62 -11.83 3.82
CA LYS A 34 -15.85 -11.44 2.43
C LYS A 34 -14.67 -10.60 1.91
N ILE A 35 -14.31 -10.78 0.64
CA ILE A 35 -13.46 -9.86 -0.12
C ILE A 35 -14.29 -9.02 -1.08
N GLU A 36 -13.85 -7.80 -1.31
CA GLU A 36 -14.48 -6.82 -2.16
C GLU A 36 -13.67 -6.63 -3.44
N TYR A 37 -14.38 -6.48 -4.55
CA TYR A 37 -13.73 -6.23 -5.83
C TYR A 37 -13.25 -4.78 -5.87
N ASP A 38 -11.97 -4.57 -6.21
CA ASP A 38 -11.35 -3.26 -6.32
C ASP A 38 -10.83 -3.00 -7.74
N THR A 39 -11.36 -1.94 -8.36
CA THR A 39 -11.03 -1.55 -9.75
C THR A 39 -9.58 -1.09 -9.94
N LYS A 40 -8.92 -0.57 -8.90
CA LYS A 40 -7.49 -0.23 -8.98
C LYS A 40 -6.63 -1.47 -8.87
N LEU A 41 -7.03 -2.45 -8.06
CA LEU A 41 -6.34 -3.74 -8.01
C LEU A 41 -6.54 -4.53 -9.31
N GLU A 42 -7.70 -4.43 -9.97
CA GLU A 42 -7.86 -4.90 -11.35
C GLU A 42 -6.90 -4.17 -12.29
N LYS A 43 -6.81 -2.84 -12.19
CA LYS A 43 -5.90 -2.08 -13.04
C LYS A 43 -4.45 -2.52 -12.86
N SER A 44 -4.04 -2.80 -11.63
CA SER A 44 -2.75 -3.40 -11.30
C SER A 44 -2.56 -4.75 -11.98
N ALA A 45 -3.55 -5.65 -11.88
CA ALA A 45 -3.54 -6.95 -12.53
C ALA A 45 -3.41 -6.83 -14.06
N GLU A 46 -4.09 -5.87 -14.68
CA GLU A 46 -4.00 -5.60 -16.13
C GLU A 46 -2.59 -5.13 -16.53
N LEU A 47 -2.01 -4.18 -15.78
CA LEU A 47 -0.65 -3.69 -16.01
C LEU A 47 0.38 -4.80 -15.88
N ARG A 48 0.23 -5.64 -14.86
CA ARG A 48 1.07 -6.82 -14.65
C ARG A 48 0.98 -7.81 -15.80
N GLY A 49 -0.23 -8.17 -16.24
CA GLY A 49 -0.43 -9.12 -17.34
C GLY A 49 0.19 -8.63 -18.65
N LYS A 50 0.09 -7.32 -18.94
CA LYS A 50 0.75 -6.71 -20.10
C LYS A 50 2.28 -6.82 -20.03
N ALA A 51 2.86 -6.64 -18.86
CA ALA A 51 4.31 -6.81 -18.68
C ALA A 51 4.73 -8.28 -18.88
N ILE A 52 3.99 -9.23 -18.30
CA ILE A 52 4.26 -10.66 -18.44
C ILE A 52 4.29 -11.06 -19.92
N LEU A 53 3.24 -10.71 -20.69
CA LEU A 53 3.18 -11.07 -22.12
C LEU A 53 4.25 -10.38 -22.96
N LYS A 54 4.60 -9.12 -22.63
CA LYS A 54 5.62 -8.38 -23.36
C LYS A 54 7.02 -8.96 -23.19
N PHE A 55 7.33 -9.45 -21.99
CA PHE A 55 8.67 -9.90 -21.61
C PHE A 55 8.80 -11.43 -21.50
N ASP A 56 7.70 -12.17 -21.70
CA ASP A 56 7.62 -13.63 -21.45
C ASP A 56 8.11 -13.99 -20.04
N ASP A 57 7.70 -13.19 -19.05
CA ASP A 57 8.21 -13.25 -17.68
C ASP A 57 7.10 -13.59 -16.69
N TYR A 58 6.80 -14.88 -16.56
CA TYR A 58 5.78 -15.42 -15.66
C TYR A 58 6.25 -15.55 -14.20
N THR A 59 7.43 -15.01 -13.85
CA THR A 59 7.96 -15.07 -12.47
C THR A 59 7.31 -14.00 -11.60
N TYR A 60 7.01 -14.33 -10.33
CA TYR A 60 6.40 -13.38 -9.39
C TYR A 60 7.32 -12.19 -9.08
N GLU A 61 8.62 -12.47 -8.98
CA GLU A 61 9.68 -11.49 -8.73
C GLU A 61 9.95 -10.61 -9.96
N ALA A 62 9.39 -10.97 -11.12
CA ALA A 62 9.53 -10.23 -12.37
C ALA A 62 11.02 -10.03 -12.74
N THR A 63 11.80 -11.11 -12.70
CA THR A 63 13.27 -11.08 -12.80
C THR A 63 13.79 -10.56 -14.14
N ILE A 64 12.97 -10.58 -15.18
CA ILE A 64 13.30 -10.09 -16.52
C ILE A 64 12.69 -8.70 -16.76
N SER A 65 11.40 -8.55 -16.43
CA SER A 65 10.63 -7.33 -16.71
C SER A 65 10.86 -6.20 -15.70
N GLY A 66 11.33 -6.51 -14.48
CA GLY A 66 11.44 -5.54 -13.38
C GLY A 66 10.09 -4.91 -13.02
N TYR A 67 9.00 -5.67 -13.23
CA TYR A 67 7.62 -5.21 -13.07
C TYR A 67 6.77 -6.16 -12.20
N PRO A 68 7.13 -6.33 -10.91
CA PRO A 68 6.40 -7.20 -9.98
C PRO A 68 5.06 -6.59 -9.56
N MET A 69 4.22 -7.37 -8.87
CA MET A 69 2.91 -6.93 -8.35
C MET A 69 2.99 -5.62 -7.55
N GLU A 70 3.99 -5.45 -6.69
CA GLU A 70 4.15 -4.22 -5.88
C GLU A 70 4.20 -2.97 -6.76
N LYS A 71 4.95 -3.04 -7.86
CA LYS A 71 5.09 -1.93 -8.81
C LYS A 71 3.81 -1.70 -9.61
N SER A 72 3.12 -2.77 -10.03
CA SER A 72 1.85 -2.63 -10.74
C SER A 72 0.74 -2.04 -9.86
N MET A 73 0.72 -2.37 -8.56
CA MET A 73 -0.20 -1.76 -7.59
C MET A 73 0.08 -0.26 -7.43
N ALA A 74 1.36 0.10 -7.24
CA ALA A 74 1.77 1.49 -7.12
C ALA A 74 1.39 2.32 -8.36
N ASP A 75 1.64 1.81 -9.57
CA ASP A 75 1.29 2.46 -10.84
C ASP A 75 -0.24 2.57 -11.03
N ALA A 76 -1.02 1.67 -10.44
CA ALA A 76 -2.48 1.72 -10.42
C ALA A 76 -3.05 2.65 -9.34
N GLY A 77 -2.21 3.27 -8.51
CA GLY A 77 -2.65 4.11 -7.39
C GLY A 77 -3.35 3.30 -6.28
N TYR A 78 -2.98 2.03 -6.14
CA TYR A 78 -3.41 1.12 -5.09
C TYR A 78 -2.23 0.77 -4.17
N TRP A 79 -2.49 0.59 -2.88
CA TRP A 79 -1.47 0.16 -1.93
C TRP A 79 -2.12 -0.64 -0.80
N ASN A 80 -1.46 -1.73 -0.40
CA ASN A 80 -1.80 -2.44 0.81
C ASN A 80 -0.56 -3.13 1.40
N SER A 81 -0.58 -3.39 2.71
CA SER A 81 0.58 -3.96 3.42
C SER A 81 0.70 -5.48 3.30
N TYR A 82 -0.36 -6.15 2.85
CA TYR A 82 -0.40 -7.58 2.63
C TYR A 82 -1.07 -7.87 1.31
N TRP A 83 -0.41 -8.64 0.46
CA TRP A 83 -0.89 -8.91 -0.89
C TRP A 83 -0.37 -10.26 -1.36
N TRP A 84 -1.05 -10.80 -2.37
CA TRP A 84 -0.65 -12.01 -3.06
C TRP A 84 -1.16 -11.99 -4.50
N GLU A 85 -0.39 -12.60 -5.39
CA GLU A 85 -0.66 -12.66 -6.82
C GLU A 85 -0.70 -14.11 -7.27
N VAL A 86 -1.52 -14.35 -8.28
CA VAL A 86 -1.47 -15.58 -9.04
C VAL A 86 -1.56 -15.27 -10.53
N ILE A 87 -0.73 -15.98 -11.30
CA ILE A 87 -0.56 -15.82 -12.74
C ILE A 87 -1.00 -17.12 -13.42
N ILE A 88 -1.91 -17.02 -14.40
CA ILE A 88 -2.45 -18.19 -15.10
C ILE A 88 -2.36 -17.97 -16.60
N PRO A 89 -1.66 -18.82 -17.34
CA PRO A 89 -1.85 -18.88 -18.78
C PRO A 89 -3.14 -19.61 -19.11
N GLY A 90 -3.91 -19.10 -20.08
CA GLY A 90 -5.07 -19.80 -20.64
C GLY A 90 -6.39 -19.03 -20.58
N TYR A 91 -7.45 -19.73 -20.97
CA TYR A 91 -8.81 -19.22 -21.08
C TYR A 91 -9.72 -19.96 -20.11
N TYR A 92 -10.42 -19.21 -19.27
CA TYR A 92 -11.28 -19.77 -18.23
C TYR A 92 -12.55 -18.93 -18.14
N ASP A 93 -13.66 -19.56 -17.79
CA ASP A 93 -14.82 -18.86 -17.25
C ASP A 93 -14.68 -18.75 -15.72
N ALA A 94 -15.64 -18.12 -15.05
CA ALA A 94 -15.59 -17.92 -13.61
C ALA A 94 -15.58 -19.24 -12.82
N ASP A 95 -16.39 -20.22 -13.25
CA ASP A 95 -16.51 -21.52 -12.60
C ASP A 95 -15.22 -22.34 -12.77
N GLY A 96 -14.73 -22.47 -14.01
CA GLY A 96 -13.49 -23.18 -14.31
C GLY A 96 -12.27 -22.54 -13.66
N LEU A 97 -12.24 -21.20 -13.53
CA LEU A 97 -11.17 -20.52 -12.81
C LEU A 97 -11.20 -20.82 -11.31
N ILE A 98 -12.38 -20.80 -10.69
CA ILE A 98 -12.58 -21.17 -9.27
C ILE A 98 -12.15 -22.62 -9.02
N GLU A 99 -12.57 -23.54 -9.89
CA GLU A 99 -12.26 -24.96 -9.76
C GLU A 99 -10.76 -25.21 -9.93
N ASP A 100 -10.15 -24.71 -11.01
CA ASP A 100 -8.70 -24.81 -11.24
C ASP A 100 -7.91 -24.28 -10.03
N TYR A 101 -8.37 -23.20 -9.40
CA TYR A 101 -7.67 -22.58 -8.28
C TYR A 101 -7.86 -23.27 -6.93
N LEU A 102 -9.04 -23.82 -6.66
CA LEU A 102 -9.31 -24.54 -5.42
C LEU A 102 -8.76 -25.97 -5.46
N ASP A 103 -8.71 -26.57 -6.65
CA ASP A 103 -8.23 -27.94 -6.86
C ASP A 103 -6.72 -28.02 -7.08
N ARG A 104 -6.03 -26.89 -7.32
CA ARG A 104 -4.57 -26.79 -7.25
C ARG A 104 -4.07 -27.09 -5.84
N ASP A 105 -3.90 -28.38 -5.57
CA ASP A 105 -3.31 -28.93 -4.33
C ASP A 105 -1.78 -28.72 -4.25
N THR A 106 -1.22 -27.98 -5.19
CA THR A 106 0.24 -27.83 -5.39
C THR A 106 0.81 -26.51 -4.86
N SER A 107 0.01 -25.66 -4.21
CA SER A 107 0.48 -24.37 -3.68
C SER A 107 -0.21 -23.96 -2.37
N ASP A 108 0.36 -22.97 -1.66
CA ASP A 108 -0.27 -22.32 -0.50
C ASP A 108 -1.59 -21.58 -0.84
N ALA A 109 -2.10 -21.69 -2.08
CA ALA A 109 -3.34 -21.07 -2.55
C ALA A 109 -4.54 -21.32 -1.64
N LYS A 110 -4.76 -22.56 -1.16
CA LYS A 110 -5.85 -22.83 -0.19
C LYS A 110 -5.70 -22.04 1.10
N LYS A 111 -4.46 -21.87 1.60
CA LYS A 111 -4.19 -21.08 2.81
C LYS A 111 -4.37 -19.58 2.53
N ASN A 112 -3.93 -19.10 1.38
CA ASN A 112 -4.01 -17.70 1.01
C ASN A 112 -5.46 -17.28 0.72
N TRP A 113 -6.24 -18.08 0.00
CA TRP A 113 -7.64 -17.76 -0.31
C TRP A 113 -8.55 -17.65 0.88
N PHE A 114 -8.23 -18.34 1.97
CA PHE A 114 -8.98 -18.27 3.22
C PHE A 114 -8.23 -17.48 4.29
N ASP A 115 -7.14 -16.82 3.93
CA ASP A 115 -6.49 -15.88 4.82
C ASP A 115 -7.43 -14.69 5.06
N LYS A 116 -7.72 -14.48 6.34
CA LYS A 116 -8.63 -13.46 6.85
C LYS A 116 -8.07 -12.05 6.69
N LYS A 117 -6.77 -11.92 6.40
CA LYS A 117 -6.13 -10.62 6.14
C LYS A 117 -6.57 -10.03 4.81
N PHE A 118 -6.88 -10.85 3.80
CA PHE A 118 -7.33 -10.34 2.50
C PHE A 118 -8.74 -9.77 2.59
N GLN A 119 -8.90 -8.59 2.00
CA GLN A 119 -10.10 -7.76 2.00
C GLN A 119 -10.49 -7.36 0.58
N ASP A 120 -9.51 -7.21 -0.32
CA ASP A 120 -9.72 -6.72 -1.67
C ASP A 120 -9.24 -7.73 -2.71
N ILE A 121 -9.83 -7.69 -3.90
CA ILE A 121 -9.44 -8.50 -5.06
C ILE A 121 -9.55 -7.74 -6.37
N GLY A 122 -8.58 -7.94 -7.25
CA GLY A 122 -8.55 -7.48 -8.63
C GLY A 122 -8.23 -8.62 -9.58
N ILE A 123 -8.89 -8.66 -10.73
CA ILE A 123 -8.74 -9.73 -11.72
C ILE A 123 -8.71 -9.11 -13.10
N ALA A 124 -7.70 -9.48 -13.89
CA ALA A 124 -7.59 -9.04 -15.28
C ALA A 124 -7.27 -10.19 -16.22
N GLU A 125 -7.97 -10.22 -17.35
CA GLU A 125 -7.65 -11.04 -18.52
C GLU A 125 -6.88 -10.17 -19.50
N VAL A 126 -5.68 -10.62 -19.88
CA VAL A 126 -4.84 -9.90 -20.85
C VAL A 126 -4.50 -10.85 -21.98
N GLU A 127 -4.86 -10.46 -23.19
CA GLU A 127 -4.49 -11.17 -24.42
C GLU A 127 -3.29 -10.49 -25.09
N GLY A 128 -2.48 -11.28 -25.77
CA GLY A 128 -1.32 -10.81 -26.53
C GLY A 128 -0.66 -11.93 -27.33
N THR A 129 0.64 -11.81 -27.56
CA THR A 129 1.40 -12.77 -28.35
C THR A 129 2.76 -13.01 -27.71
N VAL A 130 3.08 -14.27 -27.45
CA VAL A 130 4.38 -14.70 -26.92
C VAL A 130 5.02 -15.59 -27.98
N ASN A 131 6.24 -15.25 -28.43
CA ASN A 131 6.97 -15.99 -29.46
C ASN A 131 6.16 -16.28 -30.75
N GLY A 132 5.26 -15.37 -31.11
CA GLY A 132 4.39 -15.51 -32.29
C GLY A 132 3.09 -16.30 -32.06
N CYS A 133 2.85 -16.82 -30.86
CA CYS A 133 1.64 -17.55 -30.51
C CYS A 133 0.63 -16.67 -29.76
N PRO A 134 -0.65 -16.58 -30.20
CA PRO A 134 -1.72 -15.96 -29.42
C PRO A 134 -1.79 -16.56 -28.02
N THR A 135 -1.71 -15.70 -27.01
CA THR A 135 -1.63 -16.11 -25.60
C THR A 135 -2.52 -15.22 -24.75
N GLN A 136 -3.23 -15.82 -23.80
CA GLN A 136 -3.93 -15.11 -22.73
C GLN A 136 -3.25 -15.40 -21.40
N VAL A 137 -3.13 -14.37 -20.56
CA VAL A 137 -2.79 -14.51 -19.15
C VAL A 137 -3.90 -13.88 -18.30
N ILE A 138 -4.29 -14.60 -17.26
CA ILE A 138 -5.17 -14.11 -16.20
C ILE A 138 -4.31 -13.79 -15.00
N ILE A 139 -4.49 -12.59 -14.47
CA ILE A 139 -3.83 -12.13 -13.25
C ILE A 139 -4.89 -11.95 -12.19
N VAL A 140 -4.71 -12.64 -11.07
CA VAL A 140 -5.55 -12.52 -9.89
C VAL A 140 -4.70 -11.95 -8.77
N GLN A 141 -5.10 -10.80 -8.24
CA GLN A 141 -4.41 -10.11 -7.17
C GLN A 141 -5.36 -9.95 -5.99
N VAL A 142 -4.91 -10.36 -4.80
CA VAL A 142 -5.62 -10.12 -3.55
C VAL A 142 -4.77 -9.24 -2.64
N ALA A 143 -5.44 -8.39 -1.87
CA ALA A 143 -4.77 -7.47 -0.97
C ALA A 143 -5.56 -7.29 0.33
N GLY A 144 -4.88 -6.86 1.38
CA GLY A 144 -5.42 -6.79 2.71
C GLY A 144 -4.58 -5.96 3.65
N TYR A 145 -5.24 -5.30 4.60
CA TYR A 145 -4.57 -4.42 5.54
C TYR A 145 -4.15 -5.17 6.82
N ILE A 146 -2.86 -5.18 7.11
CA ILE A 146 -2.32 -5.57 8.42
C ILE A 146 -2.04 -4.28 9.18
N PRO A 147 -2.77 -4.00 10.28
CA PRO A 147 -2.48 -2.83 11.11
C PRO A 147 -1.03 -2.83 11.56
N ALA A 148 -0.37 -1.69 11.40
CA ALA A 148 0.98 -1.51 11.88
C ALA A 148 1.05 -1.73 13.39
N THR A 149 2.19 -2.22 13.85
CA THR A 149 2.49 -2.36 15.27
C THR A 149 3.72 -1.54 15.57
N TYR A 150 3.53 -0.53 16.42
CA TYR A 150 4.57 0.38 16.86
C TYR A 150 5.04 0.00 18.26
N ASP A 151 6.32 0.24 18.53
CA ASP A 151 6.86 0.12 19.87
C ASP A 151 6.13 1.14 20.79
N PRO A 152 5.49 0.70 21.89
CA PRO A 152 4.80 1.60 22.80
C PRO A 152 5.67 2.76 23.31
N ASP A 153 6.98 2.55 23.46
CA ASP A 153 7.90 3.58 23.94
C ASP A 153 8.13 4.66 22.86
N VAL A 154 8.14 4.27 21.58
CA VAL A 154 8.23 5.21 20.45
C VAL A 154 6.96 6.07 20.37
N VAL A 155 5.79 5.44 20.46
CA VAL A 155 4.50 6.15 20.46
C VAL A 155 4.44 7.13 21.64
N GLN A 156 4.92 6.71 22.82
CA GLN A 156 4.98 7.57 24.00
C GLN A 156 5.95 8.75 23.82
N SER A 157 7.11 8.52 23.20
CA SER A 157 8.08 9.58 22.89
C SER A 157 7.49 10.68 21.99
N TRP A 158 6.71 10.30 20.97
CA TRP A 158 5.99 11.28 20.13
C TRP A 158 4.91 12.04 20.91
N ARG A 159 4.18 11.35 21.79
CA ARG A 159 3.19 11.97 22.67
C ARG A 159 3.82 12.99 23.62
N ASP A 160 4.94 12.65 24.24
CA ASP A 160 5.66 13.54 25.15
C ASP A 160 6.24 14.74 24.40
N SER A 161 6.79 14.52 23.20
CA SER A 161 7.27 15.59 22.33
C SER A 161 6.16 16.57 21.97
N LEU A 162 4.99 16.07 21.55
CA LEU A 162 3.82 16.89 21.22
C LEU A 162 3.32 17.67 22.43
N ASN A 163 3.24 17.05 23.60
CA ASN A 163 2.84 17.70 24.85
C ASN A 163 3.81 18.82 25.22
N ASN A 164 5.11 18.55 25.21
CA ASN A 164 6.13 19.57 25.48
C ASN A 164 6.04 20.74 24.51
N LEU A 165 5.87 20.49 23.21
CA LEU A 165 5.68 21.54 22.20
C LEU A 165 4.42 22.37 22.48
N ASN A 166 3.31 21.74 22.84
CA ASN A 166 2.08 22.43 23.21
C ASN A 166 2.23 23.30 24.46
N ASP A 167 3.09 22.89 25.40
CA ASP A 167 3.34 23.64 26.63
C ASP A 167 4.30 24.83 26.43
N ILE A 168 5.37 24.65 25.64
CA ILE A 168 6.41 25.68 25.49
C ILE A 168 6.07 26.76 24.46
N ILE A 169 5.37 26.40 23.38
CA ILE A 169 5.05 27.36 22.30
C ILE A 169 4.32 28.59 22.85
N PRO A 170 3.24 28.47 23.65
CA PRO A 170 2.54 29.63 24.20
C PRO A 170 3.42 30.55 25.05
N SER A 171 4.44 29.99 25.71
CA SER A 171 5.38 30.76 26.52
C SER A 171 6.30 31.61 25.64
N TRP A 172 6.81 31.06 24.54
CA TRP A 172 7.59 31.82 23.55
C TRP A 172 6.75 32.85 22.80
N GLU A 173 5.47 32.57 22.55
CA GLU A 173 4.59 33.55 21.93
C GLU A 173 4.37 34.81 22.78
N LYS A 174 4.33 34.66 24.11
CA LYS A 174 4.22 35.80 25.04
C LYS A 174 5.45 36.71 25.02
N ALA A 175 6.59 36.22 24.53
CA ALA A 175 7.82 36.98 24.41
C ALA A 175 7.85 37.92 23.18
N LYS A 176 6.83 37.87 22.31
CA LYS A 176 6.70 38.78 21.17
C LYS A 176 6.62 40.23 21.67
N GLY A 177 7.45 41.10 21.11
CA GLY A 177 7.51 42.52 21.48
C GLY A 177 8.29 42.83 22.75
N TRP A 178 8.97 41.86 23.36
CA TRP A 178 9.90 42.14 24.46
C TRP A 178 11.20 42.73 23.92
N ASP A 179 11.51 43.96 24.33
CA ASP A 179 12.65 44.74 23.81
C ASP A 179 14.03 44.10 24.06
N TYR A 180 14.13 43.23 25.07
CA TYR A 180 15.37 42.54 25.45
C TYR A 180 15.55 41.17 24.77
N ILE A 181 14.62 40.76 23.91
CA ILE A 181 14.71 39.52 23.14
C ILE A 181 14.89 39.86 21.67
N ASN A 182 15.83 39.17 21.00
CA ASN A 182 15.98 39.27 19.56
C ASN A 182 14.72 38.74 18.84
N GLN A 183 13.92 39.65 18.28
CA GLN A 183 12.64 39.31 17.68
C GLN A 183 12.76 38.48 16.39
N GLN A 184 13.88 38.58 15.67
CA GLN A 184 14.12 37.77 14.47
C GLN A 184 14.42 36.32 14.84
N ASP A 185 15.28 36.10 15.83
CA ASP A 185 15.57 34.77 16.37
C ASP A 185 14.31 34.15 17.00
N LEU A 186 13.52 34.94 17.73
CA LEU A 186 12.24 34.48 18.30
C LEU A 186 11.24 34.05 17.22
N ALA A 187 11.10 34.85 16.15
CA ALA A 187 10.22 34.50 15.04
C ALA A 187 10.66 33.20 14.36
N ARG A 188 11.97 33.00 14.18
CA ARG A 188 12.52 31.75 13.64
C ARG A 188 12.29 30.58 14.59
N LEU A 189 12.50 30.75 15.89
CA LEU A 189 12.23 29.72 16.88
C LEU A 189 10.76 29.27 16.83
N LEU A 190 9.82 30.21 16.81
CA LEU A 190 8.40 29.89 16.74
C LEU A 190 8.03 29.15 15.44
N ASP A 191 8.57 29.55 14.29
CA ASP A 191 8.39 28.83 13.02
C ASP A 191 8.84 27.36 13.12
N LEU A 192 10.03 27.12 13.68
CA LEU A 192 10.56 25.77 13.90
C LEU A 192 9.65 24.94 14.81
N LEU A 193 9.30 25.48 15.98
CA LEU A 193 8.47 24.77 16.96
C LEU A 193 7.07 24.44 16.39
N TYR A 194 6.50 25.32 15.57
CA TYR A 194 5.22 25.04 14.91
C TYR A 194 5.31 23.92 13.87
N ARG A 195 6.41 23.86 13.12
CA ARG A 195 6.67 22.77 12.16
C ARG A 195 6.92 21.45 12.88
N GLU A 196 7.74 21.48 13.94
CA GLU A 196 7.96 20.31 14.81
C GLU A 196 6.64 19.77 15.35
N ARG A 197 5.77 20.65 15.88
CA ARG A 197 4.46 20.27 16.41
C ARG A 197 3.58 19.62 15.33
N THR A 198 3.60 20.16 14.12
CA THR A 198 2.83 19.63 13.00
C THR A 198 3.29 18.23 12.63
N ILE A 199 4.61 18.00 12.54
CA ILE A 199 5.17 16.68 12.26
C ILE A 199 4.83 15.71 13.39
N ALA A 200 5.12 16.06 14.65
CA ALA A 200 4.86 15.21 15.81
C ALA A 200 3.38 14.81 15.91
N SER A 201 2.46 15.76 15.68
CA SER A 201 1.01 15.47 15.66
C SER A 201 0.61 14.51 14.54
N ASN A 202 1.18 14.66 13.34
CA ASN A 202 0.85 13.80 12.20
C ASN A 202 1.37 12.38 12.41
N ILE A 203 2.61 12.22 12.87
CA ILE A 203 3.21 10.91 13.13
C ILE A 203 2.46 10.19 14.26
N LEU A 204 2.25 10.87 15.40
CA LEU A 204 1.50 10.29 16.52
C LEU A 204 0.11 9.83 16.11
N SER A 205 -0.63 10.65 15.36
CA SER A 205 -1.97 10.30 14.90
C SER A 205 -1.99 9.04 14.03
N LYS A 206 -0.96 8.84 13.19
CA LYS A 206 -0.84 7.64 12.35
C LYS A 206 -0.47 6.41 13.18
N GLU A 207 0.48 6.55 14.10
CA GLU A 207 0.90 5.45 14.97
C GLU A 207 -0.23 4.97 15.89
N GLU A 208 -0.98 5.90 16.50
CA GLU A 208 -2.16 5.58 17.32
C GLU A 208 -3.28 4.93 16.50
N ALA A 209 -3.45 5.34 15.25
CA ALA A 209 -4.37 4.73 14.29
C ALA A 209 -3.84 3.41 13.69
N ARG A 210 -2.65 2.94 14.10
CA ARG A 210 -1.98 1.74 13.57
C ARG A 210 -1.83 1.78 12.05
N GLN A 211 -1.56 2.96 11.51
CA GLN A 211 -1.34 3.24 10.09
C GLN A 211 0.14 3.16 9.75
N TRP A 212 0.53 2.36 8.75
CA TRP A 212 1.90 2.33 8.25
C TRP A 212 2.38 3.73 7.87
N LEU A 213 3.61 4.07 8.29
CA LEU A 213 4.25 5.32 7.90
C LEU A 213 4.71 5.23 6.45
N SER A 214 4.34 6.23 5.66
CA SER A 214 4.77 6.37 4.27
C SER A 214 6.22 6.85 4.18
N LYS A 215 6.80 6.84 2.98
CA LYS A 215 8.11 7.47 2.75
C LYS A 215 8.11 8.95 3.15
N ALA A 216 7.05 9.70 2.82
CA ALA A 216 6.92 11.11 3.17
C ALA A 216 6.85 11.34 4.70
N ASP A 217 6.30 10.37 5.45
CA ASP A 217 6.30 10.42 6.92
C ASP A 217 7.71 10.22 7.47
N ASN A 218 8.45 9.25 6.94
CA ASN A 218 9.86 9.04 7.32
C ASN A 218 10.74 10.26 6.96
N ASP A 219 10.55 10.84 5.78
CA ASP A 219 11.23 12.08 5.38
C ASP A 219 10.90 13.23 6.35
N SER A 220 9.66 13.28 6.88
CA SER A 220 9.24 14.26 7.89
C SER A 220 9.87 13.99 9.27
N ILE A 221 10.08 12.73 9.66
CA ILE A 221 10.80 12.37 10.89
C ILE A 221 12.25 12.85 10.82
N ASP A 222 12.93 12.63 9.68
CA ASP A 222 14.29 13.14 9.45
C ASP A 222 14.35 14.68 9.48
N GLU A 223 13.30 15.36 9.00
CA GLU A 223 13.17 16.81 9.11
C GLU A 223 13.00 17.24 10.56
N TYR A 224 12.14 16.58 11.33
CA TYR A 224 11.88 16.86 12.74
C TYR A 224 13.17 16.89 13.56
N GLU A 225 14.06 15.92 13.38
CA GLU A 225 15.35 15.89 14.09
C GLU A 225 16.25 17.11 13.79
N LYS A 226 16.20 17.62 12.56
CA LYS A 226 16.97 18.80 12.15
C LYS A 226 16.36 20.06 12.76
N LEU A 227 15.03 20.19 12.73
CA LEU A 227 14.31 21.29 13.33
C LEU A 227 14.55 21.34 14.84
N ALA A 228 14.45 20.21 15.54
CA ALA A 228 14.67 20.11 16.98
C ALA A 228 16.08 20.55 17.41
N LYS A 229 17.11 20.22 16.62
CA LYS A 229 18.49 20.68 16.87
C LYS A 229 18.60 22.20 16.73
N GLU A 230 17.99 22.77 15.69
CA GLU A 230 18.00 24.21 15.44
C GLU A 230 17.20 24.98 16.49
N SER A 231 15.99 24.52 16.83
CA SER A 231 15.12 25.14 17.83
C SER A 231 15.74 25.09 19.21
N PHE A 232 16.40 23.99 19.59
CA PHE A 232 17.17 23.90 20.83
C PHE A 232 18.32 24.92 20.87
N SER A 233 19.06 25.06 19.77
CA SER A 233 20.15 26.05 19.70
C SER A 233 19.64 27.48 19.81
N LEU A 234 18.52 27.82 19.15
CA LEU A 234 17.91 29.14 19.22
C LEU A 234 17.30 29.43 20.58
N ALA A 235 16.62 28.46 21.19
CA ALA A 235 16.08 28.59 22.54
C ALA A 235 17.21 28.88 23.55
N ASN A 236 18.34 28.18 23.45
CA ASN A 236 19.51 28.45 24.30
C ASN A 236 20.11 29.84 24.03
N LYS A 237 20.20 30.27 22.77
CA LYS A 237 20.68 31.61 22.40
C LYS A 237 19.76 32.71 22.95
N LEU A 238 18.45 32.49 22.99
CA LEU A 238 17.48 33.47 23.50
C LEU A 238 17.40 33.48 25.03
N ASN A 239 17.71 32.35 25.67
CA ASN A 239 17.74 32.22 27.14
C ASN A 239 19.09 32.63 27.76
N GLY A 240 20.19 32.40 27.04
CA GLY A 240 21.52 32.86 27.41
C GLY A 240 21.71 34.30 26.95
N LYS A 241 21.89 35.22 27.91
CA LYS A 241 22.24 36.62 27.61
C LYS A 241 23.46 36.74 26.71
#